data_AF-A0A059CUW9-F1
#
_entry.id   AF-A0A059CUW9-F1
#
_cell.length_a   1.000
_cell.length_b   1.000
_cell.length_c   1.000
_cell.angle_alpha   90.00
_cell.angle_beta   90.00
_cell.angle_gamma   90.00
#
_symmetry.space_group_name_H-M   'P 1'
#
loop_
_entity.id
_entity.type
_entity.pdbx_description
1 polymer ?
#
loop_
_entity_poly.entity_id
_entity_poly.type
_entity_poly.pdbx_seq_one_letter_code
_entity_poly.pdbx_strand_id
1 'polypeptide(L)'
;MAERLPMKHLDAPGKWLQERHRRVLMNKFCGKYLRDKHLHHHIVYSDEVQYAYKHNRRLRNPATTAIQQAIHGLSYTVYGKSDVRRLMFDVFDFEQIQPKAIV
;
A
#
# COMPACT_ATOMS: atom_id res chain seq x y z
N MET A 1 -5.23 -3.60 9.58
CA MET A 1 -4.37 -2.41 9.39
C MET A 1 -5.00 -1.17 10.00
N ALA A 2 -6.27 -0.89 9.70
CA ALA A 2 -7.04 0.20 10.29
C ALA A 2 -7.12 0.18 11.83
N GLU A 3 -7.18 -1.02 12.43
CA GLU A 3 -7.38 -1.16 13.88
C GLU A 3 -6.18 -0.74 14.73
N ARG A 4 -4.97 -0.69 14.16
CA ARG A 4 -3.75 -0.26 14.89
C ARG A 4 -3.66 1.25 15.03
N LEU A 5 -4.27 1.99 14.10
CA LEU A 5 -4.27 3.45 14.11
C LEU A 5 -4.97 4.02 15.37
N PRO A 6 -6.19 3.59 15.75
CA PRO A 6 -6.81 4.02 17.01
C PRO A 6 -6.10 3.43 18.24
N MET A 7 -5.48 2.24 18.14
CA MET A 7 -4.70 1.68 19.26
C MET A 7 -3.42 2.49 19.56
N LYS A 8 -2.79 3.09 18.54
CA LYS A 8 -1.62 3.97 18.72
C LYS A 8 -1.98 5.40 19.11
N HIS A 9 -3.20 5.82 18.78
CA HIS A 9 -3.67 7.20 18.93
C HIS A 9 -5.06 7.22 19.58
N LEU A 10 -5.17 6.70 20.81
CA LEU A 10 -6.44 6.60 21.53
C LEU A 10 -7.13 7.95 21.68
N ASP A 11 -6.36 9.01 21.92
CA ASP A 11 -6.88 10.36 22.16
C ASP A 11 -7.07 11.18 20.88
N ALA A 12 -6.79 10.59 19.70
CA ALA A 12 -6.87 11.35 18.46
C ALA A 12 -8.33 11.60 18.03
N PRO A 13 -8.65 12.81 17.54
CA PRO A 13 -9.98 13.11 17.01
C PRO A 13 -10.36 12.17 15.86
N GLY A 14 -11.63 11.73 15.83
CA GLY A 14 -12.12 10.81 14.79
C GLY A 14 -11.88 11.28 13.34
N LYS A 15 -12.02 12.59 13.09
CA LYS A 15 -11.69 13.19 11.78
C LYS A 15 -10.21 13.03 11.41
N TRP A 16 -9.32 13.16 12.38
CA TRP A 16 -7.88 12.96 12.18
C TRP A 16 -7.58 11.49 11.88
N LEU A 17 -8.18 10.56 12.64
CA LEU A 17 -8.04 9.13 12.40
C LEU A 17 -8.52 8.73 11.01
N GLN A 18 -9.67 9.25 10.56
CA GLN A 18 -10.21 8.98 9.23
C GLN A 18 -9.29 9.48 8.12
N GLU A 19 -8.77 10.71 8.23
CA GLU A 19 -7.86 11.27 7.23
C GLU A 19 -6.52 10.55 7.21
N ARG A 20 -6.00 10.18 8.39
CA ARG A 20 -4.76 9.40 8.51
C ARG A 20 -4.94 8.00 7.93
N HIS A 21 -6.04 7.32 8.25
CA HIS A 21 -6.43 6.04 7.68
C HIS A 21 -6.54 6.12 6.15
N ARG A 22 -7.22 7.14 5.62
CA ARG A 22 -7.39 7.35 4.18
C ARG A 22 -6.04 7.54 3.48
N ARG A 23 -5.13 8.33 4.06
CA ARG A 23 -3.80 8.55 3.50
C ARG A 23 -2.95 7.28 3.52
N VAL A 24 -3.06 6.48 4.56
CA VAL A 24 -2.28 5.26 4.74
C VAL A 24 -2.78 4.14 3.81
N LEU A 25 -4.09 3.91 3.76
CA LEU A 25 -4.68 2.78 3.01
C LEU A 25 -5.09 3.09 1.58
N MET A 26 -5.43 4.33 1.25
CA MET A 26 -5.95 4.68 -0.07
C MET A 26 -4.97 5.53 -0.89
N ASN A 27 -4.67 4.99 -2.07
CA ASN A 27 -4.30 5.69 -3.31
C ASN A 27 -2.88 6.26 -3.49
N LYS A 28 -2.07 6.50 -2.46
CA LYS A 28 -0.69 7.01 -2.71
C LYS A 28 0.43 6.02 -2.37
N PHE A 29 0.31 5.28 -1.27
CA PHE A 29 1.41 4.46 -0.78
C PHE A 29 1.38 3.01 -1.28
N CYS A 30 0.20 2.41 -1.47
CA CYS A 30 0.08 1.04 -1.95
C CYS A 30 0.80 0.80 -3.29
N GLY A 31 0.52 1.63 -4.30
CA GLY A 31 1.27 1.55 -5.56
C GLY A 31 2.73 1.99 -5.43
N LYS A 32 3.07 2.84 -4.44
CA LYS A 32 4.46 3.28 -4.21
C LYS A 32 5.32 2.11 -3.73
N TYR A 33 4.85 1.35 -2.75
CA TYR A 33 5.59 0.20 -2.22
C TYR A 33 5.90 -0.87 -3.27
N LEU A 34 4.94 -1.18 -4.15
CA LEU A 34 5.17 -2.08 -5.27
C LEU A 34 6.26 -1.55 -6.23
N ARG A 35 6.34 -0.23 -6.42
CA ARG A 35 7.36 0.41 -7.26
C ARG A 35 8.72 0.48 -6.57
N ASP A 36 8.76 0.84 -5.30
CA ASP A 36 9.97 0.95 -4.48
C ASP A 36 10.67 -0.42 -4.35
N LYS A 37 9.92 -1.53 -4.38
CA LYS A 37 10.45 -2.90 -4.43
C LYS A 37 10.64 -3.45 -5.85
N HIS A 38 10.50 -2.62 -6.88
CA HIS A 38 10.61 -3.01 -8.29
C HIS A 38 9.64 -4.10 -8.77
N LEU A 39 8.62 -4.45 -7.97
CA LEU A 39 7.68 -5.52 -8.28
C LEU A 39 6.73 -5.16 -9.44
N HIS A 40 6.55 -3.87 -9.72
CA HIS A 40 5.75 -3.40 -10.85
C HIS A 40 6.25 -3.88 -12.23
N HIS A 41 7.50 -4.34 -12.35
CA HIS A 41 8.01 -4.93 -13.60
C HIS A 41 7.40 -6.30 -13.91
N HIS A 42 6.87 -7.00 -12.90
CA HIS A 42 6.22 -8.30 -13.08
C HIS A 42 4.74 -8.19 -13.48
N ILE A 43 4.22 -6.96 -13.64
CA ILE A 43 2.85 -6.76 -14.09
C ILE A 43 2.80 -7.04 -15.59
N VAL A 44 2.06 -8.10 -15.93
CA VAL A 44 1.74 -8.43 -17.32
C VAL A 44 0.49 -7.64 -17.73
N TYR A 45 0.64 -6.86 -18.80
CA TYR A 45 -0.46 -6.17 -19.46
C TYR A 45 -0.75 -6.86 -20.78
N SER A 46 -1.99 -6.79 -21.27
CA SER A 46 -2.31 -7.23 -22.63
C SER A 46 -1.61 -6.34 -23.66
N ASP A 47 -1.38 -6.87 -24.86
CA ASP A 47 -0.60 -6.18 -25.89
C ASP A 47 -1.22 -4.84 -26.31
N GLU A 48 -2.55 -4.75 -26.29
CA GLU A 48 -3.29 -3.53 -26.66
C GLU A 48 -3.04 -2.37 -25.68
N VAL A 49 -2.85 -2.66 -24.39
CA VAL A 49 -2.73 -1.64 -23.34
C VAL A 49 -1.32 -1.47 -22.81
N GLN A 50 -0.42 -2.42 -23.10
CA GLN A 50 0.93 -2.44 -22.58
C GLN A 50 1.69 -1.14 -22.89
N TYR A 51 1.63 -0.67 -24.14
CA TYR A 51 2.29 0.57 -24.55
C TYR A 51 1.77 1.79 -23.77
N ALA A 52 0.44 1.91 -23.64
CA ALA A 52 -0.19 3.02 -22.93
C ALA A 52 0.21 3.06 -21.44
N TYR A 53 0.27 1.91 -20.78
CA TYR A 53 0.60 1.83 -19.34
C TYR A 53 2.11 2.02 -19.09
N LYS A 54 2.97 1.62 -20.02
CA LYS A 54 4.42 1.89 -19.94
C LYS A 54 4.72 3.40 -20.03
N HIS A 55 4.04 4.13 -20.91
CA HIS A 55 4.33 5.55 -21.17
C HIS A 55 3.47 6.53 -20.36
N ASN A 56 2.28 6.12 -19.91
CA ASN A 56 1.37 6.99 -19.18
C ASN A 56 1.29 6.65 -17.68
N ARG A 57 1.95 7.48 -16.85
CA ARG A 57 1.91 7.35 -15.38
C ARG A 57 0.48 7.43 -14.81
N ARG A 58 -0.44 8.17 -15.45
CA ARG A 58 -1.83 8.30 -14.97
C ARG A 58 -2.61 7.00 -15.11
N LEU A 59 -2.25 6.14 -16.07
CA LEU A 59 -2.83 4.80 -16.24
C LEU A 59 -2.11 3.76 -15.38
N ARG A 60 -0.77 3.83 -15.34
CA ARG A 60 0.06 2.90 -14.56
C ARG A 60 -0.20 2.95 -13.06
N ASN A 61 -0.32 4.14 -12.49
CA ASN A 61 -0.43 4.32 -11.04
C ASN A 61 -1.70 3.67 -10.45
N PRO A 62 -2.90 3.87 -11.01
CA PRO A 62 -4.09 3.12 -10.63
C PRO A 62 -3.90 1.60 -10.75
N ALA A 63 -3.31 1.12 -11.85
CA ALA A 63 -3.09 -0.31 -12.07
C ALA A 63 -2.18 -0.93 -10.99
N THR A 64 -1.04 -0.29 -10.70
CA THR A 64 -0.13 -0.74 -9.64
C THR A 64 -0.79 -0.74 -8.26
N THR A 65 -1.71 0.21 -8.02
CA THR A 65 -2.46 0.27 -6.75
C THR A 65 -3.48 -0.86 -6.67
N ALA A 66 -4.21 -1.13 -7.76
CA ALA A 66 -5.17 -2.22 -7.82
C ALA A 66 -4.48 -3.59 -7.61
N ILE A 67 -3.34 -3.81 -8.24
CA ILE A 67 -2.56 -5.05 -8.09
C ILE A 67 -2.04 -5.22 -6.67
N GLN A 68 -1.53 -4.15 -6.03
CA GLN A 68 -1.14 -4.22 -4.62
C GLN A 68 -2.32 -4.65 -3.73
N GLN A 69 -3.53 -4.11 -3.96
CA GLN A 69 -4.72 -4.49 -3.20
C GLN A 69 -5.14 -5.94 -3.47
N ALA A 70 -5.02 -6.40 -4.72
CA ALA A 70 -5.30 -7.79 -5.09
C ALA A 70 -4.32 -8.77 -4.41
N ILE A 71 -3.01 -8.48 -4.44
CA ILE A 71 -1.99 -9.27 -3.75
C ILE A 71 -2.27 -9.30 -2.24
N HIS A 72 -2.62 -8.17 -1.66
CA HIS A 72 -2.96 -8.07 -0.25
C HIS A 72 -4.20 -8.91 0.11
N GLY A 73 -5.27 -8.83 -0.68
CA GLY A 73 -6.47 -9.65 -0.51
C GLY A 73 -6.19 -11.15 -0.68
N LEU A 74 -5.44 -11.54 -1.71
CA LEU A 74 -5.02 -12.92 -1.92
C LEU A 74 -4.20 -13.44 -0.73
N SER A 75 -3.27 -12.63 -0.24
CA SER A 75 -2.45 -13.00 0.91
C SER A 75 -3.29 -13.24 2.16
N TYR A 76 -4.39 -12.49 2.37
CA TYR A 76 -5.33 -12.75 3.46
C TYR A 76 -5.99 -14.12 3.33
N THR A 77 -6.35 -14.53 2.12
CA THR A 77 -6.96 -15.83 1.86
C THR A 77 -5.99 -16.97 2.09
N VAL A 78 -4.72 -16.81 1.72
CA VAL A 78 -3.71 -17.88 1.79
C VAL A 78 -3.07 -18.00 3.18
N TYR A 79 -2.65 -16.88 3.77
CA TYR A 79 -1.84 -16.87 5.01
C TYR A 79 -2.61 -16.38 6.23
N GLY A 80 -3.81 -15.81 6.04
CA GLY A 80 -4.60 -15.27 7.12
C GLY A 80 -4.12 -13.92 7.67
N LYS A 81 -4.93 -13.35 8.57
CA LYS A 81 -4.81 -11.96 9.04
C LYS A 81 -3.50 -11.67 9.79
N SER A 82 -2.98 -12.63 10.56
CA SER A 82 -1.79 -12.41 11.39
C SER A 82 -0.53 -12.22 10.55
N ASP A 83 -0.31 -13.12 9.60
CA ASP A 83 0.92 -13.13 8.79
C ASP A 83 0.94 -11.99 7.78
N VAL A 84 -0.21 -11.70 7.16
CA VAL A 84 -0.34 -10.54 6.27
C VAL A 84 -0.08 -9.24 7.02
N ARG A 85 -0.56 -9.13 8.26
CA ARG A 85 -0.24 -7.97 9.09
C ARG A 85 1.27 -7.88 9.28
N ARG A 86 1.94 -8.96 9.67
CA ARG A 86 3.39 -8.96 9.86
C ARG A 86 4.11 -8.51 8.59
N LEU A 87 3.77 -9.08 7.44
CA LEU A 87 4.32 -8.70 6.14
C LEU A 87 4.14 -7.20 5.83
N MET A 88 2.94 -6.66 6.03
CA MET A 88 2.65 -5.26 5.75
C MET A 88 3.43 -4.30 6.66
N PHE A 89 3.58 -4.62 7.95
CA PHE A 89 4.30 -3.76 8.89
C PHE A 89 5.83 -3.91 8.80
N ASP A 90 6.34 -5.11 8.58
CA ASP A 90 7.77 -5.41 8.67
C ASP A 90 8.50 -5.25 7.32
N VAL A 91 7.82 -5.48 6.20
CA VAL A 91 8.42 -5.45 4.85
C VAL A 91 8.04 -4.19 4.07
N PHE A 92 6.81 -3.72 4.28
CA PHE A 92 6.27 -2.55 3.59
C PHE A 92 6.23 -1.31 4.48
N ASP A 93 6.82 -1.33 5.67
CA ASP A 93 6.97 -0.17 6.56
C ASP A 93 5.66 0.64 6.73
N PHE A 94 4.52 -0.05 6.71
CA PHE A 94 3.21 0.61 6.81
C PHE A 94 3.11 1.22 8.20
N GLU A 95 3.24 2.55 8.30
CA GLU A 95 3.37 3.29 9.56
C GLU A 95 4.65 3.05 10.39
N GLN A 96 5.80 2.69 9.79
CA GLN A 96 7.05 2.96 10.49
C GLN A 96 7.22 4.48 10.59
N ILE A 97 6.93 5.02 11.77
CA ILE A 97 7.44 6.31 12.22
C ILE A 97 8.91 6.04 12.54
N GLN A 98 9.75 5.76 11.54
CA GLN A 98 11.17 5.92 11.80
C GLN A 98 11.37 7.37 12.21
N PRO A 99 12.04 7.66 13.33
CA PRO A 99 12.43 9.03 13.62
C PRO A 99 13.19 9.51 12.38
N LYS A 100 12.73 10.62 11.78
CA LYS A 100 13.48 11.24 10.69
C LYS A 100 14.90 11.43 11.22
N ALA A 101 15.89 10.95 10.47
CA ALA A 101 17.27 11.23 10.78
C ALA A 101 17.40 12.75 10.97
N ILE A 102 17.87 13.16 12.14
CA ILE A 102 18.23 14.55 12.40
C ILE A 102 19.48 14.77 11.55
N VAL A 103 19.33 15.50 10.45
CA VAL A 103 20.44 16.01 9.63
C VAL A 103 20.75 17.41 10.13
#